data_AF-A0A932GS12-F1
#
_entry.id   AF-A0A932GS12-F1
#
_cell.length_a   1.000
_cell.length_b   1.000
_cell.length_c   1.000
_cell.angle_alpha   90.00
_cell.angle_beta   90.00
_cell.angle_gamma   90.00
#
_symmetry.space_group_name_H-M   'P 1'
#
loop_
_entity.id
_entity.type
_entity.pdbx_description
1 polymer ?
#
loop_
_entity_poly.entity_id
_entity_poly.type
_entity_poly.pdbx_seq_one_letter_code
_entity_poly.pdbx_strand_id
1 'polypeptide(L)'
;MNRNFKVRKTPPAQIYFSPIEVSFPCLNALIRGKRAVTPDTALRLARVLGMPADFWLGLQLDWDLWHAMRGEKAAEIAHLEPVGRTA
;
A
#
# COMPACT_ATOMS: atom_id res chain seq x y z
N MET A 1 -20.79 -40.78 -34.08
CA MET A 1 -20.73 -40.87 -32.60
C MET A 1 -19.76 -39.82 -32.07
N ASN A 2 -20.29 -38.91 -31.24
CA ASN A 2 -19.69 -37.65 -30.78
C ASN A 2 -18.40 -37.85 -29.96
N ARG A 3 -17.30 -37.21 -30.37
CA ARG A 3 -16.15 -36.95 -29.49
C ARG A 3 -16.32 -35.55 -28.92
N ASN A 4 -16.77 -35.49 -27.67
CA ASN A 4 -16.99 -34.28 -26.90
C ASN A 4 -15.75 -33.37 -26.92
N PHE A 5 -15.86 -32.23 -27.61
CA PHE A 5 -14.92 -31.12 -27.52
C PHE A 5 -15.10 -30.48 -26.15
N LYS A 6 -14.45 -31.04 -25.13
CA LYS A 6 -14.40 -30.45 -23.81
C LYS A 6 -13.57 -29.17 -23.97
N VAL A 7 -14.26 -28.04 -24.10
CA VAL A 7 -13.69 -26.70 -23.96
C VAL A 7 -12.93 -26.72 -22.65
N ARG A 8 -11.60 -26.90 -22.73
CA ARG A 8 -10.73 -26.57 -21.63
C ARG A 8 -10.94 -25.08 -21.49
N LYS A 9 -11.73 -24.66 -20.49
CA LYS A 9 -11.64 -23.29 -20.02
C LYS A 9 -10.18 -23.14 -19.62
N THR A 10 -9.37 -22.56 -20.50
CA THR A 10 -8.12 -21.97 -20.08
C THR A 10 -8.54 -21.00 -18.98
N PRO A 11 -8.14 -21.21 -17.70
CA PRO A 11 -8.25 -20.13 -16.75
C PRO A 11 -7.53 -18.94 -17.40
N PRO A 12 -8.09 -17.72 -17.35
CA PRO A 12 -7.52 -16.57 -18.05
C PRO A 12 -6.04 -16.54 -17.75
N ALA A 13 -5.23 -16.74 -18.79
CA ALA A 13 -3.80 -16.87 -18.66
C ALA A 13 -3.28 -15.61 -17.97
N GLN A 14 -2.84 -15.80 -16.72
CA GLN A 14 -1.49 -15.50 -16.31
C GLN A 14 -0.91 -14.20 -16.88
N ILE A 15 -1.08 -13.12 -16.13
CA ILE A 15 0.03 -12.18 -15.92
C ILE A 15 0.44 -12.32 -14.46
N TYR A 16 1.02 -13.47 -14.10
CA TYR A 16 1.91 -13.50 -12.94
C TYR A 16 3.18 -12.80 -13.41
N PHE A 17 3.28 -11.50 -13.14
CA PHE A 17 4.48 -10.72 -13.43
C PHE A 17 5.58 -11.18 -12.46
N SER A 18 6.24 -12.27 -12.86
CA SER A 18 7.25 -13.00 -12.11
C SER A 18 8.67 -12.42 -12.25
N PRO A 19 8.85 -11.10 -12.04
CA PRO A 19 10.06 -10.60 -11.38
C PRO A 19 9.82 -9.80 -10.09
N ILE A 20 8.56 -9.62 -9.66
CA ILE A 20 8.23 -8.62 -8.62
C ILE A 20 7.73 -9.24 -7.30
N GLU A 21 7.23 -10.48 -7.30
CA GLU A 21 6.66 -11.11 -6.10
C GLU A 21 5.62 -10.22 -5.37
N VAL A 22 5.00 -9.27 -6.08
CA VAL A 22 3.87 -8.48 -5.59
C VAL A 22 2.66 -8.87 -6.41
N SER A 23 1.61 -9.32 -5.73
CA SER A 23 0.34 -9.62 -6.37
C SER A 23 -0.29 -8.31 -6.91
N PHE A 24 -0.66 -8.27 -8.18
CA PHE A 24 -1.34 -7.12 -8.82
C PHE A 24 -2.56 -6.59 -8.03
N PRO A 25 -3.37 -7.44 -7.37
CA PRO A 25 -4.42 -7.01 -6.44
C PRO A 25 -3.90 -6.22 -5.23
N CYS A 26 -2.69 -6.50 -4.73
CA CYS A 26 -2.08 -5.76 -3.62
C CYS A 26 -1.69 -4.35 -4.06
N LEU A 27 -1.01 -4.23 -5.21
CA LEU A 27 -0.67 -2.94 -5.81
C LEU A 27 -1.94 -2.15 -6.16
N ASN A 28 -2.95 -2.79 -6.75
CA ASN A 28 -4.21 -2.15 -7.08
C ASN A 28 -5.00 -1.73 -5.83
N ALA A 29 -4.95 -2.52 -4.74
CA ALA A 29 -5.54 -2.15 -3.47
C ALA A 29 -4.82 -0.95 -2.83
N LEU A 30 -3.49 -0.87 -2.98
CA LEU A 30 -2.69 0.26 -2.54
C LEU A 30 -3.04 1.54 -3.32
N ILE A 31 -3.07 1.46 -4.64
CA ILE A 31 -3.47 2.59 -5.52
C ILE A 31 -4.90 3.05 -5.21
N ARG A 32 -5.79 2.11 -4.85
CA ARG A 32 -7.19 2.39 -4.48
C ARG A 32 -7.36 2.83 -3.01
N GLY A 33 -6.27 3.05 -2.27
CA GLY A 33 -6.30 3.47 -0.86
C GLY A 33 -6.96 2.44 0.08
N LYS A 34 -7.11 1.18 -0.36
CA LYS A 34 -7.77 0.12 0.41
C LYS A 34 -6.83 -0.58 1.39
N ARG A 35 -5.53 -0.31 1.32
CA ARG A 35 -4.51 -0.91 2.19
C ARG A 35 -3.39 0.08 2.44
N ALA A 36 -2.90 0.13 3.67
CA ALA A 36 -1.75 0.95 4.04
C ALA A 36 -0.44 0.40 3.46
N VAL A 37 0.52 1.27 3.18
CA VAL A 37 1.89 0.89 2.79
C VAL A 37 2.63 0.37 4.03
N THR A 38 3.00 -0.92 4.02
CA THR A 38 3.89 -1.50 5.04
C THR A 38 5.36 -1.44 4.60
N PRO A 39 6.35 -1.61 5.50
CA PRO A 39 7.76 -1.65 5.12
C PRO A 39 8.09 -2.72 4.05
N ASP A 40 7.51 -3.92 4.14
CA ASP A 40 7.66 -4.96 3.10
C ASP A 40 7.10 -4.49 1.75
N THR A 41 5.94 -3.83 1.75
CA THR A 41 5.34 -3.27 0.53
C THR A 41 6.21 -2.15 -0.05
N ALA A 42 6.77 -1.29 0.80
CA ALA A 42 7.64 -0.20 0.38
C ALA A 42 8.96 -0.71 -0.25
N LEU A 43 9.58 -1.75 0.31
CA LEU A 43 10.76 -2.40 -0.28
C LEU A 43 10.45 -3.02 -1.63
N ARG A 44 9.30 -3.67 -1.76
CA ARG A 44 8.84 -4.23 -3.02
C ARG A 44 8.59 -3.15 -4.06
N LEU A 45 7.90 -2.05 -3.70
CA LEU A 45 7.70 -0.91 -4.60
C LEU A 45 9.02 -0.26 -5.00
N ALA A 46 9.97 -0.15 -4.08
CA ALA A 46 11.28 0.43 -4.36
C ALA A 46 12.04 -0.37 -5.42
N ARG A 47 11.99 -1.70 -5.30
CA ARG A 47 12.63 -2.62 -6.25
C ARG A 47 12.02 -2.56 -7.65
N VAL A 48 10.76 -2.18 -7.75
CA VAL A 48 9.97 -2.19 -9.00
C VAL A 48 9.98 -0.85 -9.70
N LEU A 49 9.79 0.21 -8.93
CA LEU A 49 9.54 1.56 -9.41
C LEU A 49 10.78 2.46 -9.31
N GLY A 50 11.87 1.96 -8.70
CA GLY A 50 13.15 2.67 -8.63
C GLY A 50 13.18 3.85 -7.65
N MET A 51 12.14 4.02 -6.84
CA MET A 51 12.08 5.03 -5.78
C MET A 51 12.45 4.44 -4.43
N PRO A 52 13.05 5.18 -3.49
CA PRO A 52 13.44 4.63 -2.19
C PRO A 52 12.22 4.17 -1.38
N ALA A 53 12.39 3.15 -0.52
CA ALA A 53 11.31 2.64 0.32
C ALA A 53 10.74 3.72 1.27
N ASP A 54 11.61 4.59 1.80
CA ASP A 54 11.23 5.68 2.69
C ASP A 54 10.29 6.69 2.02
N PHE A 55 10.39 6.87 0.69
CA PHE A 55 9.45 7.71 -0.04
C PHE A 55 8.03 7.15 0.06
N TRP A 56 7.87 5.83 -0.15
CA TRP A 56 6.56 5.17 -0.07
C TRP A 56 5.98 5.16 1.35
N LEU A 57 6.84 4.99 2.35
CA LEU A 57 6.44 5.09 3.76
C LEU A 57 6.06 6.53 4.15
N GLY A 58 6.78 7.52 3.62
CA GLY A 58 6.46 8.94 3.81
C GLY A 58 5.04 9.28 3.34
N LEU A 59 4.64 8.77 2.17
CA LEU A 59 3.26 8.97 1.67
C LEU A 59 2.19 8.40 2.61
N GLN A 60 2.46 7.23 3.20
CA GLN A 60 1.55 6.63 4.18
C GLN A 60 1.52 7.45 5.46
N LEU A 61 2.67 7.90 5.94
CA LEU A 61 2.78 8.74 7.13
C LEU A 61 2.04 10.07 6.96
N ASP A 62 2.20 10.73 5.81
CA ASP A 62 1.50 11.99 5.49
C ASP A 62 -0.02 11.80 5.48
N TRP A 63 -0.49 10.69 4.87
CA TRP A 63 -1.89 10.32 4.86
C TRP A 63 -2.43 10.09 6.28
N ASP A 64 -1.73 9.29 7.07
CA ASP A 64 -2.12 8.96 8.44
C ASP A 64 -2.12 10.21 9.33
N LEU A 65 -1.12 11.10 9.17
CA LEU A 65 -1.04 12.36 9.89
C LEU A 65 -2.18 13.30 9.50
N TRP A 66 -2.50 13.43 8.21
CA TRP A 66 -3.62 14.25 7.74
C TRP A 66 -4.96 13.81 8.34
N HIS A 67 -5.17 12.49 8.47
CA HIS A 67 -6.36 11.93 9.11
C HIS A 67 -6.33 12.12 10.62
N ALA A 68 -5.19 11.87 11.28
CA ALA A 68 -5.02 12.06 12.71
C ALA A 68 -5.28 13.51 13.14
N MET A 69 -4.82 14.48 12.34
CA MET A 69 -5.06 15.91 12.56
C MET A 69 -6.54 16.32 12.41
N ARG A 70 -7.36 15.50 11.75
CA ARG A 70 -8.80 15.75 11.52
C ARG A 70 -9.72 14.86 12.35
N GLY A 71 -9.14 13.91 13.08
CA GLY A 71 -9.88 13.04 13.98
C GLY A 71 -10.14 13.69 15.33
N GLU A 72 -11.03 13.08 16.12
CA GLU A 72 -11.44 13.57 17.44
C GLU A 72 -10.24 13.76 18.40
N LYS A 73 -9.23 12.89 18.29
CA LYS A 73 -8.00 12.96 19.11
C LYS A 73 -7.12 14.18 18.83
N ALA A 74 -7.32 14.88 17.71
CA ALA A 74 -6.53 16.07 17.39
C ALA A 74 -6.71 17.16 18.46
N ALA A 75 -7.93 17.33 18.97
CA ALA A 75 -8.22 18.29 20.03
C ALA A 75 -7.53 17.92 21.35
N GLU A 76 -7.52 16.64 21.72
CA GLU A 76 -6.83 16.14 22.91
C GLU A 76 -5.32 16.40 22.85
N ILE A 77 -4.71 16.17 21.68
CA ILE A 77 -3.26 16.37 21.46
C ILE A 77 -2.88 17.85 21.50
N ALA A 78 -3.76 18.75 21.04
CA ALA A 78 -3.49 20.19 20.98
C ALA A 78 -3.29 20.84 22.35
N HIS A 79 -3.78 20.22 23.43
CA HIS A 79 -3.62 20.72 24.80
C HIS A 79 -2.33 20.27 25.48
N LEU A 80 -1.53 19.42 24.83
CA LEU A 80 -0.28 18.92 25.41
C LEU A 80 0.80 20.00 25.37
N GLU A 81 1.47 20.20 26.51
CA GLU A 81 2.57 21.16 26.63
C GLU A 81 3.88 20.57 26.08
N PRO A 82 4.67 21.34 25.31
CA PRO A 82 5.98 20.90 24.85
C PRO A 82 6.91 20.65 26.03
N VAL A 83 7.56 19.49 26.05
CA VAL A 83 8.58 19.18 27.05
C VAL A 83 9.81 20.06 26.78
N GLY A 84 9.96 21.13 27.58
CA GLY A 84 11.18 21.92 27.69
C GLY A 84 11.51 22.84 26.51
N ARG A 85 10.82 24.00 26.41
CA ARG A 85 11.47 25.24 25.97
C ARG A 85 11.93 26.01 27.21
N THR A 86 12.94 25.52 27.90
CA THR A 86 13.70 26.39 28.80
C THR A 86 14.61 27.23 27.92
N ALA A 87 14.27 28.51 27.82
CA ALA A 87 15.12 29.56 27.27
C ALA A 87 16.40 29.71 28.09
#